data_AF-A0A7C3VDQ1-F1
#
_entry.id   AF-A0A7C3VDQ1-F1
#
_cell.length_a   1.000
_cell.length_b   1.000
_cell.length_c   1.000
_cell.angle_alpha   90.00
_cell.angle_beta   90.00
_cell.angle_gamma   90.00
#
_symmetry.space_group_name_H-M   'P 1'
#
loop_
_entity.id
_entity.type
_entity.pdbx_description
1 polymer ?
#
loop_
_entity_poly.entity_id
_entity_poly.type
_entity_poly.pdbx_seq_one_letter_code
_entity_poly.pdbx_strand_id
1 'polypeptide(L)' 'VKGGFSNRLEFRVYKRGASPLHDPASFIVIGVLEGKPLSLEELDKITRQTRISNKELILAVIDREGGITYYEVGLITL' A
#
# COMPACT_ATOMS: atom_id res chain seq x y z
N VAL A 1 -8.28 -2.93 9.87
CA VAL A 1 -8.12 -2.23 8.58
C VAL A 1 -9.09 -1.06 8.53
N LYS A 2 -8.69 0.09 7.97
CA LYS A 2 -9.55 1.27 7.73
C LYS A 2 -9.38 1.75 6.29
N GLY A 3 -10.41 2.41 5.74
CA GLY A 3 -10.30 3.07 4.44
C GLY A 3 -9.15 4.08 4.44
N GLY A 4 -8.37 4.08 3.36
CA GLY A 4 -7.33 5.08 3.15
C GLY A 4 -7.90 6.40 2.64
N PHE A 5 -7.01 7.29 2.21
CA PHE A 5 -7.34 8.71 2.02
C PHE A 5 -7.85 9.06 0.62
N SER A 6 -7.78 8.13 -0.34
CA SER A 6 -8.23 8.32 -1.72
C SER A 6 -8.56 6.98 -2.38
N ASN A 7 -9.22 7.00 -3.54
CA ASN A 7 -9.52 5.78 -4.33
C ASN A 7 -8.26 4.98 -4.75
N ARG A 8 -7.06 5.56 -4.63
CA ARG A 8 -5.79 4.91 -4.97
C ARG A 8 -4.99 4.47 -3.75
N LEU A 9 -5.26 5.05 -2.58
CA LEU A 9 -4.70 4.65 -1.29
C LEU A 9 -5.81 3.93 -0.54
N GLU A 10 -6.01 2.67 -0.89
CA GLU A 10 -7.26 1.98 -0.60
C GLU A 10 -7.40 1.64 0.88
N PHE A 11 -6.30 1.22 1.53
CA PHE A 11 -6.37 0.77 2.93
C PHE A 11 -5.21 1.24 3.80
N ARG A 12 -5.54 1.56 5.04
CA ARG A 12 -4.61 1.72 6.16
C ARG A 12 -4.65 0.48 7.04
N VAL A 13 -3.50 -0.15 7.19
CA VAL A 13 -3.34 -1.36 8.01
C VAL A 13 -2.53 -1.03 9.25
N TYR A 14 -3.00 -1.55 10.37
CA TYR A 14 -2.46 -1.33 11.69
C TYR A 14 -1.97 -2.67 12.22
N LYS A 15 -0.90 -2.67 13.02
CA LYS A 15 -0.41 -3.89 13.66
C LYS A 15 -1.50 -4.52 14.53
N ARG A 16 -1.46 -5.85 14.67
CA ARG A 16 -2.41 -6.56 15.54
C ARG A 16 -2.28 -6.02 16.97
N GLY A 17 -3.42 -5.61 17.56
CA GLY A 17 -3.47 -5.01 18.90
C GLY A 17 -3.37 -3.48 18.93
N ALA A 18 -3.11 -2.82 17.81
CA ALA A 18 -3.10 -1.37 17.72
C ALA A 18 -4.53 -0.80 17.65
N SER A 19 -4.77 0.30 18.35
CA SER A 19 -6.02 1.05 18.33
C SER A 19 -5.97 2.12 17.24
N PRO A 20 -6.84 2.10 16.21
CA PRO A 20 -6.82 3.11 15.15
C PRO A 20 -7.04 4.56 15.62
N LEU A 21 -7.48 4.76 16.87
CA LEU A 21 -7.70 6.07 17.48
C LEU A 21 -6.41 6.64 18.11
N HIS A 22 -5.48 5.77 18.53
CA HIS A 22 -4.27 6.15 19.27
C HIS A 22 -2.97 5.80 18.56
N ASP A 23 -2.99 4.78 17.71
CA ASP A 23 -1.81 4.28 17.01
C ASP A 23 -1.81 4.70 15.54
N PRO A 24 -0.66 5.09 14.97
CA PRO A 24 -0.54 5.36 13.55
C PRO A 24 -0.64 4.07 12.73
N ALA A 25 -1.24 4.15 11.55
CA ALA A 25 -1.20 3.05 10.57
C ALA A 25 0.26 2.76 10.20
N SER A 26 0.63 1.48 10.18
CA SER A 26 1.99 1.04 9.83
C SER A 26 2.16 0.87 8.32
N PHE A 27 1.08 0.50 7.62
CA PHE A 27 1.12 0.22 6.20
C PHE A 27 0.03 0.97 5.43
N ILE A 28 0.36 1.33 4.20
CA ILE A 28 -0.56 1.72 3.15
C ILE A 28 -0.64 0.57 2.15
N VAL A 29 -1.84 0.12 1.82
CA VAL A 29 -2.06 -0.93 0.83
C VAL A 29 -2.74 -0.36 -0.40
N ILE A 30 -2.21 -0.70 -1.57
CA ILE A 30 -2.80 -0.38 -2.87
C ILE A 30 -3.12 -1.68 -3.62
N GLY A 31 -4.35 -1.80 -4.14
CA GLY A 31 -4.78 -2.93 -4.96
C GLY A 31 -4.36 -2.76 -6.42
N VAL A 32 -3.84 -3.82 -7.03
CA VAL A 32 -3.59 -3.88 -8.47
C VAL A 32 -4.12 -5.19 -9.04
N LEU A 33 -4.67 -5.13 -10.25
CA LEU A 33 -5.17 -6.30 -10.95
C LEU A 33 -4.05 -6.90 -11.80
N GLU A 34 -3.85 -8.20 -11.71
CA GLU A 34 -2.88 -8.92 -12.52
C GLU A 34 -3.19 -8.75 -14.02
N GLY A 35 -2.13 -8.50 -14.80
CA GLY A 35 -2.25 -8.26 -16.24
C GLY A 35 -2.75 -6.88 -16.62
N LYS A 36 -3.02 -5.98 -15.66
CA LYS A 36 -3.19 -4.55 -15.95
C LYS A 36 -1.86 -3.80 -15.81
N PRO A 37 -1.53 -2.90 -16.76
CA PRO A 37 -0.31 -2.12 -16.68
C PRO A 37 -0.34 -1.19 -15.46
N LEU A 38 0.77 -1.15 -14.72
CA LEU A 38 1.01 -0.23 -13.62
C LEU A 38 2.09 0.78 -14.04
N SER A 39 1.79 2.07 -13.94
CA SER A 39 2.79 3.10 -14.24
C SER A 39 3.86 3.13 -13.16
N LEU A 40 5.13 2.98 -13.57
CA LEU A 40 6.27 3.10 -12.65
C LEU A 40 6.43 4.51 -12.09
N GLU A 41 6.06 5.53 -12.86
CA GLU A 41 6.07 6.93 -12.40
C GLU A 41 5.03 7.14 -11.28
N GLU A 42 3.83 6.59 -11.45
CA GLU A 42 2.80 6.65 -10.41
C GLU A 42 3.23 5.85 -9.17
N LEU A 43 3.85 4.68 -9.37
CA LEU A 43 4.38 3.86 -8.28
C LEU A 43 5.48 4.57 -7.50
N ASP A 44 6.45 5.21 -8.16
CA ASP A 44 7.50 6.01 -7.50
C ASP A 44 6.87 7.16 -6.69
N LYS A 45 5.91 7.88 -7.28
CA LYS A 45 5.20 8.99 -6.60
C LYS A 45 4.49 8.51 -5.33
N ILE A 46 3.72 7.42 -5.41
CA ILE A 46 3.00 6.86 -4.26
C ILE A 46 3.99 6.33 -3.21
N THR A 47 5.08 5.70 -3.63
CA THR A 47 6.12 5.20 -2.73
C THR A 47 6.78 6.34 -1.96
N ARG A 48 7.13 7.44 -2.63
CA ARG A 48 7.66 8.66 -1.99
C ARG A 48 6.69 9.26 -0.98
N GLN A 49 5.42 9.42 -1.37
CA GLN A 49 4.39 9.95 -0.48
C GLN A 49 4.20 9.09 0.77
N THR A 50 4.18 7.76 0.59
CA THR A 50 4.03 6.79 1.68
C THR A 50 5.22 6.88 2.64
N ARG A 51 6.45 6.95 2.10
CA ARG A 51 7.67 7.11 2.89
C ARG A 51 7.71 8.41 3.68
N ILE A 52 7.29 9.54 3.10
CA ILE A 52 7.19 10.83 3.81
C ILE A 52 6.27 10.73 5.02
N SER A 53 5.24 9.88 4.95
CA SER A 53 4.31 9.65 6.06
C SER A 53 4.80 8.65 7.11
N ASN A 54 6.07 8.19 7.03
CA ASN A 54 6.66 7.13 7.86
C ASN A 54 5.82 5.85 7.87
N LYS A 55 5.38 5.43 6.68
CA LYS A 55 4.65 4.18 6.46
C LYS A 55 5.34 3.35 5.40
N GLU A 56 5.04 2.06 5.42
CA GLU A 56 5.48 1.12 4.38
C GLU A 56 4.37 0.97 3.32
N LEU A 57 4.77 0.93 2.05
CA LEU A 57 3.86 0.70 0.94
C LEU A 57 3.78 -0.78 0.62
N ILE A 58 2.57 -1.32 0.64
CA ILE A 58 2.28 -2.71 0.26
C ILE A 58 1.44 -2.70 -1.02
N LEU A 59 1.90 -3.45 -2.02
CA LEU A 59 1.18 -3.74 -3.26
C LEU A 59 0.41 -5.06 -3.09
N ALA A 60 -0.91 -5.01 -3.19
CA ALA A 60 -1.78 -6.19 -3.19
C ALA A 60 -2.14 -6.53 -4.64
N VAL A 61 -1.45 -7.52 -5.22
CA VAL A 61 -1.71 -8.01 -6.58
C VAL A 61 -2.81 -9.05 -6.52
N ILE A 62 -3.93 -8.76 -7.18
CA ILE A 62 -5.11 -9.60 -7.26
C ILE A 62 -5.09 -10.34 -8.60
N ASP A 63 -5.02 -11.66 -8.56
CA ASP A 63 -5.06 -12.51 -9.75
C ASP A 63 -6.48 -12.62 -10.33
N ARG A 64 -6.62 -13.36 -11.44
CA ARG A 64 -7.91 -13.56 -12.11
C ARG A 64 -8.87 -14.48 -11.37
N GLU A 65 -8.37 -15.34 -10.47
CA GLU A 65 -9.15 -16.26 -9.64
C GLU A 65 -9.52 -15.63 -8.28
N GLY A 66 -9.05 -14.41 -8.02
CA GLY A 66 -9.29 -13.65 -6.79
C GLY A 66 -8.27 -13.93 -5.68
N GLY A 67 -7.21 -14.69 -5.96
CA GLY A 67 -6.07 -14.82 -5.06
C GLY A 67 -5.30 -13.49 -4.95
N ILE A 68 -4.67 -13.27 -3.79
CA ILE A 68 -4.00 -12.00 -3.47
C ILE A 68 -2.57 -12.28 -3.03
N THR A 69 -1.61 -11.65 -3.70
CA THR A 69 -0.19 -11.66 -3.32
C THR A 69 0.26 -10.28 -2.88
N TYR A 70 0.92 -10.19 -1.72
CA TYR A 70 1.39 -8.93 -1.14
C TYR A 70 2.88 -8.75 -1.36
N TYR A 71 3.28 -7.58 -1.86
CA TYR A 71 4.67 -7.18 -2.02
C TYR A 71 4.95 -5.88 -1.27
N GLU A 72 6.08 -5.80 -0.59
CA GLU A 72 6.57 -4.54 -0.05
C GLU A 72 7.32 -3.76 -1.13
N VAL A 73 7.03 -2.46 -1.23
CA VAL A 73 7.67 -1.57 -2.20
C VAL A 73 8.46 -0.50 -1.45
N GLY A 74 9.76 -0.42 -1.76
CA GLY A 74 10.70 0.50 -1.13
C GLY A 74 11.58 1.23 -2.15
N LEU A 75 12.01 2.43 -1.78
CA LEU A 75 13.03 3.16 -2.54
C LEU A 75 14.40 2.63 -2.13
N ILE A 76 15.18 2.18 -3.11
CA ILE A 76 16.56 1.73 -2.91
C ILE A 76 17.48 2.87 -3.37
N THR A 77 18.42 3.24 -2.50
CA THR A 77 19.56 4.10 -2.87
C THR A 77 20.78 3.19 -2.95
N LEU A 78 21.52 3.27 -4.04
CA LEU A 78 22.77 2.52 -4.27
C LEU A 78 23.96 3.23 -3.63
#